data_AF-A0A850ME43-F1
#
_entry.id   AF-A0A850ME43-F1
#
_cell.length_a   1.000
_cell.length_b   1.000
_cell.length_c   1.000
_cell.angle_alpha   90.00
_cell.angle_beta   90.00
_cell.angle_gamma   90.00
#
_symmetry.space_group_name_H-M   'P 1'
#
loop_
_entity.id
_entity.type
_entity.pdbx_description
1 polymer ?
#
loop_
_entity_poly.entity_id
_entity_poly.type
_entity_poly.pdbx_seq_one_letter_code
_entity_poly.pdbx_strand_id
1 'polypeptide(L)'
;RRVQLSLLDFYEKGLLYREKFPIHFCVNCETSVAKAEVGYQEEYSKLWYIKLPIVGRKNEFVTIATTRPEYMEACVAVMVHPNDERYYDISAAEIKIPFTNRVVRVYMDSTVDMNFGTGVVYVCTYGDEMDIKWKLEYNLDEIQIFTEDGHMNDNSKYQGLTIMEAREQIVKDLDEIGLIEKIEEYEHNLIIHSERPSCRKPIEYLPVYQWFINVKDFTEEIIESGELMKWYPEKQKQRLIDWVEGLDWNWVISRQRVFGTPIPFWYCKDCNEIIPPKREDLPLDPTKILPPMKECPKCKSKDIIGEEDICDCWIDSSITPLEISKWKEDEEFFKKAYMDAKVHRPQGYEIIRTWLFYTLFRCKILTGKAPFYEAMINGMVAGPDGRHMSKSLGNYIAPEEVMPEFGTDAIRYWTAMGSLGDDYPFEFTWINLQSKQPVSNEIILKERKKLPVDKFNKKYRRKFEQLIGASRFITKIWNAYRFLYLNLNKTKIDNIDVNPKELSAIDSFFFSEFNKNLDLITN
;
A
#
# COMPACT_ATOMS: atom_id res chain seq x y z
N ARG A 1 -20.81 8.27 -10.33
CA ARG A 1 -21.92 8.85 -9.53
C ARG A 1 -21.97 8.31 -8.09
N ARG A 2 -22.14 7.01 -7.87
CA ARG A 2 -22.24 6.42 -6.51
C ARG A 2 -21.02 6.72 -5.62
N VAL A 3 -19.82 6.77 -6.19
CA VAL A 3 -18.60 7.19 -5.48
C VAL A 3 -18.80 8.56 -4.83
N GLN A 4 -19.13 9.58 -5.60
CA GLN A 4 -19.36 10.94 -5.08
C GLN A 4 -20.54 11.02 -4.12
N LEU A 5 -21.63 10.26 -4.36
CA LEU A 5 -22.73 10.15 -3.41
C LEU A 5 -22.27 9.60 -2.05
N SER A 6 -21.45 8.56 -2.06
CA SER A 6 -20.94 7.95 -0.82
C SER A 6 -19.98 8.87 -0.06
N LEU A 7 -19.23 9.75 -0.76
CA LEU A 7 -18.42 10.78 -0.11
C LEU A 7 -19.31 11.85 0.54
N LEU A 8 -20.38 12.27 -0.13
CA LEU A 8 -21.35 13.19 0.44
C LEU A 8 -22.05 12.59 1.67
N ASP A 9 -22.44 11.31 1.62
CA ASP A 9 -22.98 10.61 2.79
C ASP A 9 -21.99 10.58 3.96
N PHE A 10 -20.69 10.42 3.68
CA PHE A 10 -19.64 10.43 4.72
C PHE A 10 -19.43 11.83 5.30
N TYR A 11 -19.47 12.86 4.46
CA TYR A 11 -19.42 14.25 4.90
C TYR A 11 -20.61 14.60 5.80
N GLU A 12 -21.83 14.23 5.41
CA GLU A 12 -23.05 14.46 6.21
C GLU A 12 -23.00 13.71 7.55
N LYS A 13 -22.28 12.58 7.64
CA LYS A 13 -22.04 11.84 8.88
C LYS A 13 -20.86 12.40 9.72
N GLY A 14 -20.19 13.46 9.25
CA GLY A 14 -19.01 14.02 9.93
C GLY A 14 -17.74 13.17 9.83
N LEU A 15 -17.73 12.17 8.94
CA LEU A 15 -16.59 11.25 8.77
C LEU A 15 -15.57 11.75 7.77
N LEU A 16 -15.98 12.59 6.82
CA LEU A 16 -15.11 13.14 5.79
C LEU A 16 -14.77 14.58 6.14
N TYR A 17 -13.48 14.88 6.21
CA TYR A 17 -12.96 16.18 6.62
C TYR A 17 -11.70 16.55 5.82
N ARG A 18 -11.30 17.81 5.91
CA ARG A 18 -10.11 18.35 5.26
C ARG A 18 -9.22 19.00 6.30
N GLU A 19 -7.97 18.58 6.37
CA GLU A 19 -7.01 19.05 7.36
C GLU A 19 -5.61 19.14 6.74
N LYS A 20 -4.77 20.01 7.30
CA LYS A 20 -3.37 20.10 6.94
C LYS A 20 -2.62 18.96 7.62
N PHE A 21 -2.01 18.06 6.84
CA PHE A 21 -1.34 16.88 7.38
C PHE A 21 -0.02 16.62 6.64
N PRO A 22 1.03 16.16 7.34
CA PRO A 22 2.27 15.78 6.70
C PRO A 22 2.10 14.55 5.82
N ILE A 23 2.49 14.69 4.56
CA ILE A 23 2.51 13.59 3.61
C ILE A 23 3.90 13.39 3.03
N HIS A 24 4.16 12.17 2.57
CA HIS A 24 5.28 11.89 1.69
C HIS A 24 5.19 12.80 0.46
N PHE A 25 6.21 13.61 0.26
CA PHE A 25 6.28 14.62 -0.80
C PHE A 25 7.61 14.50 -1.54
N CYS A 26 7.53 14.44 -2.87
CA CYS A 26 8.70 14.43 -3.73
C CYS A 26 9.00 15.86 -4.17
N VAL A 27 9.97 16.52 -3.53
CA VAL A 27 10.38 17.89 -3.86
C VAL A 27 10.85 18.04 -5.31
N ASN A 28 11.46 17.00 -5.88
CA ASN A 28 11.92 17.03 -7.28
C ASN A 28 10.77 16.94 -8.29
N CYS A 29 9.64 16.34 -7.91
CA CYS A 29 8.46 16.25 -8.77
C CYS A 29 7.36 17.23 -8.35
N GLU A 30 7.57 17.99 -7.27
CA GLU A 30 6.61 18.92 -6.65
C GLU A 30 5.23 18.27 -6.47
N THR A 31 5.22 17.06 -5.91
CA THR A 31 3.99 16.27 -5.80
C THR A 31 4.00 15.35 -4.60
N SER A 32 2.81 15.08 -4.06
CA SER A 32 2.63 14.04 -3.06
C SER A 32 2.87 12.66 -3.64
N VAL A 33 3.34 11.76 -2.79
CA VAL A 33 3.56 10.36 -3.14
C VAL A 33 2.83 9.51 -2.11
N ALA A 34 2.11 8.47 -2.53
CA ALA A 34 1.49 7.58 -1.55
C ALA A 34 2.56 6.73 -0.84
N LYS A 35 2.33 6.32 0.43
CA LYS A 35 3.21 5.36 1.13
C LYS A 35 3.41 4.04 0.37
N ALA A 36 2.46 3.66 -0.51
CA ALA A 36 2.61 2.49 -1.38
C ALA A 36 3.52 2.72 -2.60
N GLU A 37 3.84 3.98 -2.92
CA GLU A 37 4.59 4.44 -4.09
C GLU A 37 6.01 4.89 -3.72
N VAL A 38 6.31 4.95 -2.42
CA VAL A 38 7.67 5.09 -1.92
C VAL A 38 8.35 3.72 -1.87
N GLY A 39 9.67 3.71 -2.01
CA GLY A 39 10.47 2.50 -1.85
C GLY A 39 11.71 2.80 -1.04
N TYR A 40 12.44 1.76 -0.68
CA TYR A 40 13.67 1.89 0.09
C TYR A 40 14.86 1.69 -0.84
N GLN A 41 15.89 2.52 -0.64
CA GLN A 41 17.19 2.36 -1.25
C GLN A 41 18.25 2.44 -0.16
N GLU A 42 19.15 1.45 -0.13
CA GLU A 42 20.34 1.48 0.71
C GLU A 42 21.22 2.66 0.29
N GLU A 43 21.54 3.52 1.25
CA GLU A 43 22.37 4.71 1.06
C GLU A 43 23.48 4.72 2.10
N TYR A 44 24.71 4.95 1.63
CA TYR A 44 25.86 5.21 2.51
C TYR A 44 25.87 6.70 2.88
N SER A 45 25.42 6.99 4.10
CA SER A 45 25.33 8.34 4.64
C SER A 45 26.31 8.53 5.80
N LYS A 46 26.19 9.66 6.50
CA LYS A 46 26.94 9.98 7.71
C LYS A 46 25.98 10.12 8.88
N LEU A 47 26.45 9.74 10.07
CA LEU A 47 25.79 10.01 11.34
C LEU A 47 26.60 11.08 12.07
N TRP A 48 25.99 12.25 12.25
CA TRP A 48 26.58 13.39 12.93
C TRP A 48 26.21 13.39 14.40
N TYR A 49 27.23 13.51 15.25
CA TYR A 49 27.05 13.65 16.69
C TYR A 49 27.20 15.13 17.05
N ILE A 50 26.11 15.76 17.47
CA ILE A 50 26.01 17.21 17.65
C ILE A 50 25.73 17.51 19.12
N LYS A 51 26.55 18.36 19.72
CA LYS A 51 26.41 18.87 21.08
C LYS A 51 25.40 20.00 21.12
N LEU A 52 24.34 19.84 21.90
CA LEU A 52 23.32 20.86 22.12
C LEU A 52 23.47 21.47 23.53
N PRO A 53 23.59 22.80 23.68
CA PRO A 53 23.74 23.44 24.99
C PRO A 53 22.50 23.29 25.86
N ILE A 54 22.68 22.94 27.14
CA ILE A 54 21.60 22.90 28.14
C ILE A 54 21.39 24.29 28.73
N VAL A 55 20.14 24.77 28.72
CA VAL A 55 19.77 26.08 29.24
C VAL A 55 19.99 26.11 30.75
N GLY A 56 20.63 27.19 31.24
CA GLY A 56 20.92 27.36 32.67
C GLY A 56 22.14 26.60 33.19
N ARG A 57 22.75 25.71 32.39
CA ARG A 57 23.96 24.95 32.76
C ARG A 57 25.14 25.36 31.89
N LYS A 58 26.11 26.10 32.46
CA LYS A 58 27.28 26.57 31.70
C LYS A 58 28.20 25.41 31.33
N ASN A 59 28.58 25.35 30.06
CA ASN A 59 29.48 24.33 29.49
C ASN A 59 28.97 22.88 29.59
N GLU A 60 27.67 22.69 29.79
CA GLU A 60 27.03 21.37 29.75
C GLU A 60 26.25 21.22 28.46
N PHE A 61 26.45 20.08 27.81
CA PHE A 61 25.86 19.76 26.52
C PHE A 61 25.24 18.38 26.56
N VAL A 62 24.18 18.20 25.79
CA VAL A 62 23.66 16.88 25.45
C VAL A 62 24.00 16.58 24.00
N THR A 63 24.59 15.41 23.75
CA THR A 63 24.96 15.02 22.39
C THR A 63 23.82 14.22 21.76
N ILE A 64 23.37 14.64 20.59
CA ILE A 64 22.41 13.91 19.77
C ILE A 64 23.13 13.19 18.62
N ALA A 65 22.54 12.14 18.08
CA ALA A 65 22.99 11.50 16.85
C ALA A 65 21.92 11.67 15.76
N THR A 66 22.29 12.19 14.59
CA THR A 66 21.36 12.43 13.48
C THR A 66 21.98 12.22 12.11
N THR A 67 21.19 11.78 11.14
CA THR A 67 21.55 11.72 9.71
C THR A 67 21.02 12.93 8.92
N ARG A 68 20.30 13.85 9.57
CA ARG A 68 19.60 14.98 8.95
C ARG A 68 19.86 16.32 9.66
N PRO A 69 21.11 16.80 9.77
CA PRO A 69 21.42 18.05 10.47
C PRO A 69 20.68 19.27 9.89
N GLU A 70 20.28 19.22 8.62
CA GLU A 70 19.45 20.25 7.97
C GLU A 70 18.07 20.46 8.62
N TYR A 71 17.57 19.46 9.35
CA TYR A 71 16.30 19.56 10.08
C TYR A 71 16.42 20.19 11.48
N MET A 72 17.64 20.50 11.94
CA MET A 72 17.87 20.98 13.30
C MET A 72 17.09 22.27 13.63
N GLU A 73 16.95 23.19 12.66
CA GLU A 73 16.16 24.42 12.84
C GLU A 73 14.64 24.17 12.85
N ALA A 74 14.16 22.95 12.59
CA ALA A 74 12.78 22.51 12.78
C ALA A 74 12.56 21.73 14.09
N CYS A 75 13.59 21.61 14.94
CA CYS A 75 13.52 20.91 16.20
C CYS A 75 12.56 21.61 17.18
N VAL A 76 11.64 20.82 17.76
CA VAL A 76 10.59 21.26 18.70
C VAL A 76 10.64 20.52 20.04
N ALA A 77 11.32 19.38 20.12
CA ALA A 77 11.54 18.64 21.36
C ALA A 77 12.83 17.81 21.29
N VAL A 78 13.27 17.29 22.44
CA VAL A 78 14.31 16.26 22.51
C VAL A 78 13.75 15.09 23.32
N MET A 79 13.92 13.87 22.83
CA MET A 79 13.41 12.65 23.44
C MET A 79 14.57 11.81 23.96
N VAL A 80 14.35 11.23 25.14
CA VAL A 80 15.27 10.30 25.79
C VAL A 80 14.48 9.13 26.35
N HIS A 81 15.09 7.96 26.42
CA HIS A 81 14.43 6.80 27.01
C HIS A 81 14.30 6.93 28.55
N PRO A 82 13.13 6.66 29.14
CA PRO A 82 12.88 6.82 30.58
C PRO A 82 13.69 5.90 31.49
N ASN A 83 14.28 4.81 30.95
CA ASN A 83 15.16 3.90 31.69
C ASN A 83 16.66 4.14 31.40
N ASP A 84 17.00 5.21 30.68
CA ASP A 84 18.40 5.54 30.40
C ASP A 84 19.01 6.34 31.55
N GLU A 85 19.72 5.64 32.43
CA GLU A 85 20.34 6.21 33.63
C GLU A 85 21.33 7.36 33.31
N ARG A 86 21.88 7.41 32.08
CA ARG A 86 22.81 8.46 31.65
C ARG A 86 22.17 9.84 31.64
N TYR A 87 20.84 9.92 31.55
CA TYR A 87 20.10 11.14 31.25
C TYR A 87 18.96 11.46 32.23
N TYR A 88 18.88 10.79 33.38
CA TYR A 88 17.86 11.10 34.40
C TYR A 88 17.89 12.56 34.86
N ASP A 89 19.08 13.13 34.97
CA ASP A 89 19.28 14.51 35.43
C ASP A 89 18.86 15.58 34.41
N ILE A 90 18.58 15.20 33.16
CA ILE A 90 18.11 16.11 32.11
C ILE A 90 16.62 15.98 31.82
N SER A 91 15.88 15.21 32.62
CA SER A 91 14.42 15.13 32.52
C SER A 91 13.79 16.51 32.66
N ALA A 92 12.97 16.90 31.67
CA ALA A 92 12.35 18.22 31.56
C ALA A 92 13.33 19.41 31.49
N ALA A 93 14.62 19.18 31.21
CA ALA A 93 15.56 20.26 30.93
C ALA A 93 15.18 20.97 29.63
N GLU A 94 15.64 22.22 29.48
CA GLU A 94 15.52 22.98 28.25
C GLU A 94 16.85 22.96 27.51
N ILE A 95 16.80 22.73 26.19
CA ILE A 95 17.95 22.66 25.31
C ILE A 95 17.85 23.80 24.31
N LYS A 96 18.96 24.53 24.13
CA LYS A 96 19.03 25.59 23.12
C LYS A 96 19.36 24.99 21.76
N ILE A 97 18.54 25.32 20.75
CA ILE A 97 18.78 24.87 19.38
C ILE A 97 19.80 25.80 18.69
N PRO A 98 20.93 25.28 18.18
CA PRO A 98 21.92 26.08 17.45
C PRO A 98 21.30 26.87 16.29
N PHE A 99 21.90 28.01 15.95
CA PHE A 99 21.46 28.95 14.92
C PHE A 99 20.08 29.61 15.13
N THR A 100 19.33 29.19 16.14
CA THR A 100 18.03 29.80 16.50
C THR A 100 18.09 30.43 17.89
N ASN A 101 17.09 31.26 18.20
CA ASN A 101 16.85 31.77 19.56
C ASN A 101 15.88 30.89 20.36
N ARG A 102 15.55 29.68 19.87
CA ARG A 102 14.55 28.81 20.49
C ARG A 102 15.19 27.88 21.51
N VAL A 103 14.35 27.51 22.48
CA VAL A 103 14.64 26.45 23.45
C VAL A 103 13.57 25.37 23.30
N VAL A 104 13.95 24.12 23.44
CA VAL A 104 13.06 22.97 23.36
C VAL A 104 13.17 22.14 24.63
N ARG A 105 12.09 21.48 25.01
CA ARG A 105 12.04 20.68 26.23
C ARG A 105 12.48 19.23 25.97
N VAL A 106 13.12 18.62 26.97
CA VAL A 106 13.39 17.19 27.02
C VAL A 106 12.16 16.43 27.51
N TYR A 107 11.72 15.45 26.72
CA TYR A 107 10.66 14.50 27.02
C TYR A 107 11.24 13.09 27.18
N MET A 108 10.51 12.25 27.91
CA MET A 108 10.91 10.88 28.19
C MET A 108 9.94 9.93 27.48
N ASP A 109 10.44 9.11 26.56
CA ASP A 109 9.62 8.22 25.74
C ASP A 109 10.26 6.84 25.58
N SER A 110 9.49 5.78 25.85
CA SER A 110 9.98 4.39 25.82
C SER A 110 10.27 3.86 24.41
N THR A 111 9.87 4.57 23.36
CA THR A 111 10.15 4.19 21.96
C THR A 111 11.55 4.58 21.50
N VAL A 112 12.28 5.40 22.27
CA VAL A 112 13.67 5.78 21.99
C VAL A 112 14.61 4.60 22.22
N ASP A 113 15.40 4.22 21.22
CA ASP A 113 16.43 3.19 21.38
C ASP A 113 17.66 3.73 22.11
N MET A 114 17.89 3.25 23.33
CA MET A 114 19.06 3.61 24.15
C MET A 114 20.40 3.23 23.52
N ASN A 115 20.42 2.21 22.66
CA ASN A 115 21.64 1.67 22.07
C ASN A 115 22.01 2.35 20.74
N PHE A 116 21.09 3.12 20.15
CA PHE A 116 21.33 3.81 18.89
C PHE A 116 21.96 5.19 19.13
N GLY A 117 23.12 5.43 18.51
CA GLY A 117 23.82 6.71 18.63
C GLY A 117 24.17 7.05 20.09
N THR A 118 23.54 8.09 20.63
CA THR A 118 23.72 8.52 22.02
C THR A 118 22.57 8.12 22.95
N GLY A 119 21.47 7.55 22.43
CA GLY A 119 20.22 7.38 23.17
C GLY A 119 19.40 8.67 23.33
N VAL A 120 19.81 9.76 22.67
CA VAL A 120 19.10 11.04 22.64
C VAL A 120 18.78 11.40 21.20
N VAL A 121 17.51 11.70 20.93
CA VAL A 121 17.03 12.09 19.61
C VAL A 121 16.29 13.41 19.69
N TYR A 122 16.57 14.31 18.76
CA TYR A 122 15.81 15.54 18.59
C TYR A 122 14.58 15.34 17.69
N VAL A 123 13.46 15.91 18.06
CA VAL A 123 12.20 15.78 17.30
C VAL A 123 12.07 16.97 16.39
N CYS A 124 12.26 16.74 15.09
CA CYS A 124 12.16 17.77 14.08
C CYS A 124 10.84 17.60 13.35
N THR A 125 9.92 18.56 13.46
CA THR A 125 8.50 18.50 13.05
C THR A 125 8.13 17.56 11.88
N TYR A 126 8.96 17.50 10.82
CA TYR A 126 8.76 16.67 9.63
C TYR A 126 10.03 15.91 9.16
N GLY A 127 10.93 15.58 10.08
CA GLY A 127 12.19 14.90 9.78
C GLY A 127 12.00 13.45 9.31
N ASP A 128 11.14 12.71 10.00
CA ASP A 128 10.74 11.35 9.67
C ASP A 128 9.32 10.98 10.18
N GLU A 129 8.91 9.71 10.01
CA GLU A 129 7.58 9.24 10.47
C GLU A 129 7.46 9.23 12.01
N MET A 130 8.56 9.03 12.74
CA MET A 130 8.54 8.98 14.20
C MET A 130 8.39 10.40 14.78
N ASP A 131 9.05 11.38 14.18
CA ASP A 131 8.90 12.79 14.53
C ASP A 131 7.45 13.26 14.41
N ILE A 132 6.76 12.86 13.33
CA ILE A 132 5.34 13.13 13.12
C ILE A 132 4.49 12.49 14.23
N LYS A 133 4.78 11.24 14.58
CA LYS A 133 4.07 10.50 15.62
C LYS A 133 4.21 11.19 16.98
N TRP A 134 5.44 11.50 17.39
CA TRP A 134 5.71 12.21 18.64
C TRP A 134 5.11 13.61 18.66
N LYS A 135 5.15 14.33 17.52
CA LYS A 135 4.49 15.64 17.42
C LYS A 135 3.00 15.54 17.70
N LEU A 136 2.31 14.53 17.16
CA LEU A 136 0.88 14.31 17.37
C LEU A 136 0.59 13.83 18.79
N GLU A 137 1.39 12.91 19.33
CA GLU A 137 1.21 12.32 20.66
C GLU A 137 1.42 13.33 21.80
N TYR A 138 2.48 14.13 21.71
CA TYR A 138 2.82 15.15 22.72
C TYR A 138 2.27 16.53 22.40
N ASN A 139 1.51 16.67 21.30
CA ASN A 139 0.96 17.94 20.81
C ASN A 139 2.02 19.06 20.73
N LEU A 140 3.15 18.73 20.07
CA LEU A 140 4.29 19.64 19.93
C LEU A 140 4.02 20.70 18.85
N ASP A 141 4.76 21.81 18.93
CA ASP A 141 4.71 22.88 17.95
C ASP A 141 5.10 22.38 16.54
N GLU A 142 4.68 23.13 15.52
CA GLU A 142 4.94 22.80 14.12
C GLU A 142 5.82 23.86 13.46
N ILE A 143 6.99 23.46 12.97
CA ILE A 143 7.94 24.34 12.27
C ILE A 143 8.34 23.71 10.95
N GLN A 144 7.80 24.25 9.87
CA GLN A 144 8.19 23.90 8.51
C GLN A 144 9.41 24.74 8.11
N ILE A 145 10.45 24.09 7.59
CA ILE A 145 11.69 24.75 7.15
C ILE A 145 11.96 24.61 5.64
N PHE A 146 11.18 23.77 4.93
CA PHE A 146 11.31 23.55 3.49
C PHE A 146 10.05 24.01 2.75
N THR A 147 10.25 24.53 1.55
CA THR A 147 9.19 24.79 0.57
C THR A 147 8.96 23.58 -0.33
N GLU A 148 7.88 23.60 -1.13
CA GLU A 148 7.51 22.50 -2.03
C GLU A 148 8.57 22.21 -3.11
N ASP A 149 9.34 23.22 -3.51
CA ASP A 149 10.46 23.12 -4.45
C ASP A 149 11.79 22.70 -3.80
N GLY A 150 11.79 22.37 -2.50
CA GLY A 150 12.96 21.84 -1.79
C GLY A 150 14.01 22.89 -1.40
N HIS A 151 13.60 24.16 -1.26
CA HIS A 151 14.46 25.23 -0.74
C HIS A 151 14.15 25.52 0.73
N MET A 152 15.13 26.05 1.47
CA MET A 152 14.94 26.52 2.83
C MET A 152 14.05 27.78 2.84
N ASN A 153 13.05 27.82 3.72
CA ASN A 153 12.17 28.98 3.89
C ASN A 153 12.75 30.02 4.89
N ASP A 154 11.93 31.01 5.24
CA ASP A 154 12.25 32.11 6.16
C ASP A 154 12.42 31.69 7.63
N ASN A 155 12.03 30.48 8.01
CA ASN A 155 12.29 29.94 9.35
C ASN A 155 13.73 29.43 9.54
N SER A 156 14.53 29.39 8.47
CA SER A 156 15.91 28.94 8.49
C SER A 156 16.88 30.09 8.25
N LYS A 157 18.05 30.06 8.93
CA LYS A 157 19.17 30.96 8.62
C LYS A 157 19.67 30.79 7.17
N TYR A 158 19.41 29.63 6.56
CA TYR A 158 19.93 29.22 5.25
C TYR A 158 18.92 29.43 4.12
N GLN A 159 17.99 30.37 4.29
CA GLN A 159 16.92 30.68 3.35
C GLN A 159 17.41 30.73 1.89
N GLY A 160 16.68 30.05 1.00
CA GLY A 160 16.95 30.02 -0.43
C GLY A 160 17.99 29.00 -0.89
N LEU A 161 18.71 28.32 0.01
CA LEU A 161 19.54 27.17 -0.35
C LEU A 161 18.68 25.92 -0.54
N THR A 162 19.15 24.98 -1.37
CA THR A 162 18.53 23.65 -1.44
C THR A 162 18.81 22.83 -0.17
N ILE A 163 17.99 21.81 0.11
CA ILE A 163 18.14 20.92 1.29
C ILE A 163 19.59 20.39 1.43
N MET A 164 20.19 19.98 0.32
CA MET A 164 21.55 19.42 0.31
C MET A 164 22.63 20.48 0.55
N GLU A 165 22.48 21.67 -0.04
CA GLU A 165 23.42 22.78 0.18
C GLU A 165 23.32 23.30 1.62
N ALA A 166 22.10 23.39 2.16
CA ALA A 166 21.86 23.75 3.55
C ALA A 166 22.51 22.74 4.51
N ARG A 167 22.39 21.44 4.24
CA ARG A 167 23.08 20.39 5.01
C ARG A 167 24.59 20.63 5.05
N GLU A 168 25.22 20.87 3.91
CA GLU A 168 26.67 21.12 3.85
C GLU A 168 27.08 22.38 4.62
N GLN A 169 26.31 23.45 4.51
CA GLN A 169 26.61 24.70 5.18
C GLN A 169 26.39 24.61 6.69
N ILE A 170 25.30 23.97 7.14
CA ILE A 170 25.01 23.73 8.57
C ILE A 170 26.13 22.94 9.22
N VAL A 171 26.61 21.88 8.57
CA VAL A 171 27.71 21.07 9.10
C VAL A 171 29.00 21.89 9.23
N LYS A 172 29.33 22.73 8.24
CA LYS A 172 30.50 23.63 8.33
C LYS A 172 30.36 24.62 9.48
N ASP A 173 29.22 25.30 9.59
CA ASP A 173 28.96 26.27 10.66
C ASP A 173 28.99 25.60 12.05
N LEU A 174 28.51 24.36 12.18
CA LEU A 174 28.56 23.59 13.44
C LEU A 174 29.99 23.20 13.82
N ASP A 175 30.83 22.86 12.83
CA ASP A 175 32.24 22.54 13.04
C ASP A 175 33.04 23.77 13.48
N GLU A 176 32.80 24.93 12.83
CA GLU A 176 33.42 26.21 13.18
C GLU A 176 33.11 26.65 14.63
N ILE A 177 31.91 26.35 15.14
CA ILE A 177 31.50 26.65 16.52
C ILE A 177 31.93 25.52 17.49
N GLY A 178 32.46 24.41 16.98
CA GLY A 178 32.95 23.28 17.78
C GLY A 178 31.83 22.46 18.43
N LEU A 179 30.63 22.45 17.84
CA LEU A 179 29.49 21.68 18.32
C LEU A 179 29.45 20.24 17.76
N ILE A 180 30.21 19.94 16.72
CA ILE A 180 30.37 18.55 16.25
C ILE A 180 31.31 17.80 17.20
N GLU A 181 30.87 16.64 17.69
CA GLU A 181 31.68 15.77 18.54
C GLU A 181 32.38 14.68 17.73
N LYS A 182 31.65 13.99 16.85
CA LYS A 182 32.18 12.97 15.94
C LYS A 182 31.27 12.80 14.72
N ILE A 183 31.83 12.23 13.66
CA ILE A 183 31.12 11.88 12.43
C ILE A 183 31.45 10.42 12.12
N GLU A 184 30.42 9.59 11.94
CA GLU A 184 30.56 8.17 11.63
C GLU A 184 29.92 7.87 10.26
N GLU A 185 30.47 6.90 9.53
CA GLU A 185 29.80 6.37 8.34
C GLU A 185 28.62 5.51 8.78
N TYR A 186 27.47 5.69 8.15
CA TYR A 186 26.24 5.01 8.53
C TYR A 186 25.46 4.59 7.29
N GLU A 187 25.19 3.29 7.21
CA GLU A 187 24.38 2.70 6.15
C GLU A 187 22.94 2.60 6.63
N HIS A 188 22.02 3.15 5.84
CA HIS A 188 20.60 3.11 6.16
C HIS A 188 19.73 3.05 4.92
N ASN A 189 18.48 2.68 5.13
CA ASN A 189 17.47 2.65 4.07
C ASN A 189 16.79 4.01 3.96
N LEU A 190 16.99 4.67 2.84
CA LEU A 190 16.37 5.96 2.53
C LEU A 190 15.07 5.75 1.76
N ILE A 191 14.03 6.50 2.12
CA ILE A 191 12.74 6.49 1.44
C ILE A 191 12.85 7.31 0.14
N ILE A 192 12.66 6.66 -1.01
CA ILE A 192 12.75 7.27 -2.34
C ILE A 192 11.43 7.21 -3.10
N HIS A 193 11.25 8.11 -4.06
CA HIS A 193 10.17 8.03 -5.04
C HIS A 193 10.40 6.83 -5.98
N SER A 194 9.83 5.67 -5.64
CA SER A 194 10.11 4.40 -6.33
C SER A 194 9.19 4.13 -7.52
N GLU A 195 7.97 4.66 -7.49
CA GLU A 195 6.99 4.57 -8.57
C GLU A 195 7.51 5.19 -9.89
N ARG A 196 8.38 6.20 -9.80
CA ARG A 196 8.96 6.89 -10.96
C ARG A 196 10.46 6.61 -11.11
N PRO A 197 10.87 5.67 -11.99
CA PRO A 197 12.28 5.32 -12.18
C PRO A 197 13.20 6.48 -12.59
N SER A 198 12.64 7.54 -13.18
CA SER A 198 13.39 8.73 -13.58
C SER A 198 13.67 9.72 -12.44
N CYS A 199 12.98 9.60 -11.31
CA CYS A 199 13.18 10.48 -10.15
C CYS A 199 14.11 9.82 -9.13
N ARG A 200 13.65 8.76 -8.44
CA ARG A 200 14.38 8.05 -7.39
C ARG A 200 15.09 8.96 -6.37
N LYS A 201 14.53 10.14 -6.13
CA LYS A 201 15.02 11.13 -5.16
C LYS A 201 14.45 10.83 -3.77
N PRO A 202 15.12 11.29 -2.69
CA PRO A 202 14.58 11.26 -1.34
C PRO A 202 13.18 11.88 -1.25
N ILE A 203 12.35 11.29 -0.42
CA ILE A 203 11.03 11.79 -0.07
C ILE A 203 11.13 12.61 1.20
N GLU A 204 10.49 13.77 1.20
CA GLU A 204 10.35 14.65 2.35
C GLU A 204 8.93 14.58 2.91
N TYR A 205 8.71 15.17 4.08
CA TYR A 205 7.37 15.36 4.63
C TYR A 205 6.98 16.82 4.58
N LEU A 206 5.87 17.12 3.89
CA LEU A 206 5.33 18.47 3.85
C LEU A 206 3.88 18.48 4.32
N PRO A 207 3.49 19.45 5.16
CA PRO A 207 2.12 19.60 5.59
C PRO A 207 1.33 20.25 4.46
N VAL A 208 0.46 19.48 3.82
CA VAL A 208 -0.48 20.00 2.82
C VAL A 208 -1.90 19.65 3.23
N TYR A 209 -2.86 20.45 2.74
CA TYR A 209 -4.26 20.12 2.95
C TYR A 209 -4.60 18.85 2.20
N GLN A 210 -5.14 17.88 2.90
CA GLN A 210 -5.61 16.61 2.34
C GLN A 210 -7.01 16.32 2.87
N TRP A 211 -7.73 15.49 2.11
CA TRP A 211 -9.01 14.96 2.49
C TRP A 211 -8.83 13.64 3.21
N PHE A 212 -9.55 13.50 4.31
CA PHE A 212 -9.50 12.33 5.18
C PHE A 212 -10.89 11.73 5.33
N ILE A 213 -10.91 10.41 5.49
CA ILE A 213 -12.05 9.70 6.07
C ILE A 213 -11.62 9.14 7.42
N ASN A 214 -12.41 9.46 8.46
CA ASN A 214 -12.26 8.89 9.78
C ASN A 214 -12.59 7.40 9.77
N VAL A 215 -11.55 6.57 9.86
CA VAL A 215 -11.63 5.11 9.87
C VAL A 215 -11.19 4.54 11.22
N LYS A 216 -10.37 5.27 11.98
CA LYS A 216 -9.83 4.82 13.27
C LYS A 216 -10.91 4.61 14.31
N ASP A 217 -11.96 5.42 14.27
CA ASP A 217 -13.09 5.29 15.19
C ASP A 217 -13.98 4.06 14.89
N PHE A 218 -13.71 3.34 13.79
CA PHE A 218 -14.52 2.20 13.34
C PHE A 218 -13.71 0.90 13.21
N THR A 219 -12.57 0.81 13.89
CA THR A 219 -11.70 -0.37 13.87
C THR A 219 -12.42 -1.61 14.38
N GLU A 220 -13.22 -1.47 15.45
CA GLU A 220 -14.00 -2.56 16.04
C GLU A 220 -15.05 -3.13 15.06
N GLU A 221 -15.80 -2.28 14.36
CA GLU A 221 -16.81 -2.73 13.38
C GLU A 221 -16.19 -3.41 12.15
N ILE A 222 -14.96 -3.02 11.79
CA ILE A 222 -14.22 -3.67 10.72
C ILE A 222 -13.75 -5.06 11.15
N ILE A 223 -13.23 -5.19 12.38
CA ILE A 223 -12.83 -6.49 12.97
C ILE A 223 -14.07 -7.40 13.06
N GLU A 224 -15.17 -6.91 13.63
CA GLU A 224 -16.44 -7.64 13.71
C GLU A 224 -16.89 -8.14 12.32
N SER A 225 -16.84 -7.27 11.31
CA SER A 225 -17.18 -7.63 9.93
C SER A 225 -16.27 -8.73 9.37
N GLY A 226 -14.96 -8.66 9.67
CA GLY A 226 -13.99 -9.68 9.30
C GLY A 226 -14.20 -11.00 10.03
N GLU A 227 -14.58 -10.98 11.31
CA GLU A 227 -14.84 -12.19 12.12
C GLU A 227 -16.08 -12.95 11.69
N LEU A 228 -17.12 -12.25 11.22
CA LEU A 228 -18.36 -12.86 10.71
C LEU A 228 -18.18 -13.56 9.35
N MET A 229 -17.11 -13.25 8.62
CA MET A 229 -16.80 -13.87 7.34
C MET A 229 -16.12 -15.24 7.52
N LYS A 230 -16.36 -16.17 6.58
CA LYS A 230 -15.54 -17.38 6.47
C LYS A 230 -14.26 -17.10 5.68
N TRP A 231 -13.12 -17.61 6.15
CA TRP A 231 -11.81 -17.37 5.53
C TRP A 231 -11.15 -18.66 5.07
N TYR A 232 -10.62 -18.63 3.85
CA TYR A 232 -9.92 -19.77 3.25
C TYR A 232 -8.54 -19.35 2.72
N PRO A 233 -7.42 -19.68 3.42
CA PRO A 233 -7.36 -20.36 4.71
C PRO A 233 -7.64 -19.41 5.88
N GLU A 234 -8.07 -19.97 7.01
CA GLU A 234 -8.50 -19.22 8.20
C GLU A 234 -7.41 -18.26 8.73
N LYS A 235 -6.14 -18.66 8.63
CA LYS A 235 -4.97 -17.86 9.06
C LYS A 235 -4.91 -16.46 8.44
N GLN A 236 -5.52 -16.25 7.26
CA GLN A 236 -5.45 -14.95 6.57
C GLN A 236 -6.30 -13.87 7.24
N LYS A 237 -7.28 -14.25 8.07
CA LYS A 237 -8.05 -13.30 8.88
C LYS A 237 -7.13 -12.46 9.78
N GLN A 238 -6.08 -13.06 10.34
CA GLN A 238 -5.16 -12.37 11.24
C GLN A 238 -4.48 -11.17 10.55
N ARG A 239 -4.16 -11.28 9.26
CA ARG A 239 -3.58 -10.15 8.50
C ARG A 239 -4.48 -8.92 8.45
N LEU A 240 -5.80 -9.13 8.43
CA LEU A 240 -6.76 -8.02 8.49
C LEU A 240 -6.75 -7.39 9.89
N ILE A 241 -6.79 -8.23 10.94
CA ILE A 241 -6.80 -7.78 12.33
C ILE A 241 -5.52 -6.99 12.65
N ASP A 242 -4.35 -7.56 12.35
CA ASP A 242 -3.05 -6.91 12.57
C ASP A 242 -2.96 -5.56 11.86
N TRP A 243 -3.54 -5.46 10.65
CA TRP A 243 -3.58 -4.21 9.90
C TRP A 243 -4.49 -3.17 10.54
N VAL A 244 -5.67 -3.58 11.02
CA VAL A 244 -6.66 -2.68 11.65
C VAL A 244 -6.12 -2.15 12.99
N GLU A 245 -5.49 -3.01 13.79
CA GLU A 245 -4.89 -2.64 15.08
C GLU A 245 -3.66 -1.74 14.91
N GLY A 246 -2.94 -1.87 13.80
CA GLY A 246 -1.77 -1.07 13.46
C GLY A 246 -2.04 0.27 12.76
N LEU A 247 -3.28 0.77 12.73
CA LEU A 247 -3.59 2.03 12.03
C LEU A 247 -3.11 3.27 12.82
N ASP A 248 -2.05 3.89 12.32
CA ASP A 248 -1.50 5.12 12.90
C ASP A 248 -2.41 6.35 12.64
N TRP A 249 -2.98 6.49 11.44
CA TRP A 249 -3.75 7.67 11.01
C TRP A 249 -5.00 7.34 10.19
N ASN A 250 -5.87 8.35 10.01
CA ASN A 250 -7.09 8.25 9.21
C ASN A 250 -6.81 8.18 7.70
N TRP A 251 -7.73 7.60 6.93
CA TRP A 251 -7.47 7.33 5.52
C TRP A 251 -7.40 8.62 4.68
N VAL A 252 -6.22 8.89 4.11
CA VAL A 252 -5.99 9.97 3.14
C VAL A 252 -6.59 9.60 1.78
N ILE A 253 -7.62 10.33 1.35
CA ILE A 253 -8.39 10.00 0.15
C ILE A 253 -8.08 10.88 -1.07
N SER A 254 -7.37 12.00 -0.89
CA SER A 254 -6.99 12.89 -1.98
C SER A 254 -5.67 12.50 -2.64
N ARG A 255 -5.56 12.73 -3.95
CA ARG A 255 -4.36 12.53 -4.75
C ARG A 255 -4.20 13.70 -5.72
N GLN A 256 -3.00 14.27 -5.79
CA GLN A 256 -2.64 15.35 -6.72
C GLN A 256 -2.36 14.77 -8.12
N ARG A 257 -3.41 14.27 -8.79
CA ARG A 257 -3.35 13.60 -10.08
C ARG A 257 -4.49 14.05 -10.98
N VAL A 258 -4.27 13.93 -12.30
CA VAL A 258 -5.28 14.33 -13.30
C VAL A 258 -6.29 13.24 -13.65
N PHE A 259 -6.00 11.98 -13.34
CA PHE A 259 -6.82 10.83 -13.75
C PHE A 259 -7.40 10.09 -12.54
N GLY A 260 -8.69 10.29 -12.30
CA GLY A 260 -9.52 9.54 -11.34
C GLY A 260 -10.81 10.30 -11.03
N THR A 261 -11.55 9.84 -10.03
CA THR A 261 -12.84 10.46 -9.65
C THR A 261 -12.60 11.79 -8.94
N PRO A 262 -13.11 12.94 -9.43
CA PRO A 262 -12.97 14.22 -8.72
C PRO A 262 -13.63 14.18 -7.34
N ILE A 263 -12.98 14.78 -6.34
CA ILE A 263 -13.58 15.01 -5.02
C ILE A 263 -14.63 16.11 -5.19
N PRO A 264 -15.93 15.87 -4.95
CA PRO A 264 -16.99 16.76 -5.43
C PRO A 264 -17.26 17.95 -4.50
N PHE A 265 -16.24 18.54 -3.90
CA PHE A 265 -16.38 19.60 -2.89
C PHE A 265 -15.71 20.90 -3.33
N TRP A 266 -16.15 22.00 -2.73
CA TRP A 266 -15.46 23.29 -2.76
C TRP A 266 -15.01 23.63 -1.34
N TYR A 267 -14.10 24.57 -1.19
CA TYR A 267 -13.71 25.12 0.10
C TYR A 267 -13.47 26.63 0.01
N CYS A 268 -13.69 27.33 1.13
CA CYS A 268 -13.38 28.74 1.22
C CYS A 268 -11.88 28.95 1.49
N LYS A 269 -11.21 29.77 0.67
CA LYS A 269 -9.76 30.03 0.81
C LYS A 269 -9.40 30.74 2.12
N ASP A 270 -10.28 31.60 2.62
CA ASP A 270 -10.00 32.44 3.79
C ASP A 270 -10.19 31.72 5.13
N CYS A 271 -11.10 30.75 5.20
CA CYS A 271 -11.44 30.07 6.46
C CYS A 271 -11.48 28.55 6.39
N ASN A 272 -11.13 27.96 5.25
CA ASN A 272 -11.11 26.51 4.97
C ASN A 272 -12.44 25.77 5.16
N GLU A 273 -13.56 26.51 5.25
CA GLU A 273 -14.88 25.90 5.37
C GLU A 273 -15.22 25.09 4.11
N ILE A 274 -15.62 23.83 4.30
CA ILE A 274 -16.02 22.91 3.22
C ILE A 274 -17.43 23.27 2.74
N ILE A 275 -17.63 23.29 1.44
CA ILE A 275 -18.90 23.58 0.77
C ILE A 275 -19.31 22.32 -0.02
N PRO A 276 -20.37 21.60 0.41
CA PRO A 276 -20.78 20.35 -0.22
C PRO A 276 -21.57 20.57 -1.52
N PRO A 277 -21.55 19.60 -2.43
CA PRO A 277 -22.40 19.58 -3.63
C PRO A 277 -23.86 19.28 -3.26
N LYS A 278 -24.80 19.62 -4.15
CA LYS A 278 -26.17 19.07 -4.03
C LYS A 278 -26.20 17.64 -4.56
N ARG A 279 -27.00 16.79 -3.92
CA ARG A 279 -27.15 15.36 -4.30
C ARG A 279 -27.60 15.15 -5.75
N GLU A 280 -28.43 16.04 -6.27
CA GLU A 280 -28.98 16.00 -7.63
C GLU A 280 -27.94 16.36 -8.71
N ASP A 281 -26.97 17.20 -8.38
CA ASP A 281 -25.92 17.66 -9.31
C ASP A 281 -24.81 16.62 -9.51
N LEU A 282 -24.80 15.55 -8.70
CA LEU A 282 -23.82 14.47 -8.82
C LEU A 282 -24.13 13.56 -10.02
N PRO A 283 -23.12 13.13 -10.80
CA PRO A 283 -21.70 13.40 -10.61
C PRO A 283 -21.23 14.73 -11.21
N LEU A 284 -20.26 15.37 -10.57
CA LEU A 284 -19.67 16.63 -11.03
C LEU A 284 -18.15 16.69 -10.85
N ASP A 285 -17.55 17.69 -11.49
CA ASP A 285 -16.15 18.05 -11.35
C ASP A 285 -16.08 19.52 -10.90
N PRO A 286 -15.68 19.79 -9.64
CA PRO A 286 -15.72 21.16 -9.10
C PRO A 286 -14.68 22.09 -9.74
N THR A 287 -13.72 21.57 -10.51
CA THR A 287 -12.81 22.39 -11.34
C THR A 287 -13.51 22.98 -12.57
N LYS A 288 -14.63 22.38 -12.99
CA LYS A 288 -15.40 22.77 -14.18
C LYS A 288 -16.74 23.41 -13.85
N ILE A 289 -17.24 23.18 -12.65
CA ILE A 289 -18.56 23.64 -12.21
C ILE A 289 -18.41 24.68 -11.10
N LEU A 290 -19.18 25.75 -11.19
CA LEU A 290 -19.21 26.80 -10.18
C LEU A 290 -19.76 26.27 -8.85
N PRO A 291 -19.31 26.82 -7.70
CA PRO A 291 -19.81 26.42 -6.40
C PRO A 291 -21.33 26.62 -6.29
N PRO A 292 -22.02 25.78 -5.50
CA PRO A 292 -23.48 25.87 -5.34
C PRO A 292 -23.93 27.17 -4.64
N MET A 293 -23.00 27.93 -4.08
CA MET A 293 -23.22 29.22 -3.42
C MET A 293 -22.15 30.23 -3.78
N LYS A 294 -22.51 31.52 -3.74
CA LYS A 294 -21.64 32.65 -4.11
C LYS A 294 -20.75 33.15 -2.97
N GLU A 295 -21.13 32.87 -1.73
CA GLU A 295 -20.47 33.38 -0.53
C GLU A 295 -20.36 32.27 0.51
N CYS A 296 -19.23 32.21 1.22
CA CYS A 296 -18.98 31.26 2.27
C CYS A 296 -20.03 31.43 3.39
N PRO A 297 -20.62 30.33 3.90
CA PRO A 297 -21.66 30.43 4.92
C PRO A 297 -21.13 31.01 6.23
N LYS A 298 -19.84 30.79 6.53
CA LYS A 298 -19.15 31.13 7.78
C LYS A 298 -18.53 32.51 7.79
N CYS A 299 -17.64 32.82 6.83
CA CYS A 299 -16.92 34.10 6.80
C CYS A 299 -17.45 35.12 5.76
N LYS A 300 -18.46 34.75 4.95
CA LYS A 300 -19.02 35.58 3.87
C LYS A 300 -18.04 35.95 2.74
N SER A 301 -16.85 35.34 2.71
CA SER A 301 -15.92 35.50 1.59
C SER A 301 -16.51 34.96 0.29
N LYS A 302 -16.11 35.57 -0.83
CA LYS A 302 -16.45 35.14 -2.19
C LYS A 302 -15.37 34.24 -2.80
N ASP A 303 -14.24 34.06 -2.11
CA ASP A 303 -13.13 33.23 -2.56
C ASP A 303 -13.40 31.75 -2.22
N ILE A 304 -14.25 31.14 -3.04
CA ILE A 304 -14.60 29.72 -2.97
C ILE A 304 -13.94 29.02 -4.16
N ILE A 305 -13.12 28.02 -3.86
CA ILE A 305 -12.33 27.28 -4.85
C ILE A 305 -12.82 25.83 -4.88
N GLY A 306 -12.94 25.27 -6.08
CA GLY A 306 -13.27 23.86 -6.27
C GLY A 306 -12.07 22.97 -5.98
N GLU A 307 -12.30 21.79 -5.43
CA GLU A 307 -11.21 20.86 -5.19
C GLU A 307 -10.57 20.40 -6.51
N GLU A 308 -9.26 20.50 -6.61
CA GLU A 308 -8.49 20.07 -7.78
C GLU A 308 -8.02 18.61 -7.65
N ASP A 309 -7.95 18.12 -6.41
CA ASP A 309 -7.57 16.76 -6.11
C ASP A 309 -8.63 15.74 -6.59
N ILE A 310 -8.12 14.58 -7.01
CA ILE A 310 -8.94 13.40 -7.29
C ILE A 310 -8.93 12.44 -6.10
N CYS A 311 -9.89 11.52 -6.10
CA CYS A 311 -9.94 10.42 -5.15
C CYS A 311 -8.81 9.41 -5.40
N ASP A 312 -8.31 8.84 -4.31
CA ASP A 312 -7.56 7.60 -4.27
C ASP A 312 -8.35 6.47 -4.97
N CYS A 313 -7.69 5.61 -5.74
CA CYS A 313 -8.37 4.54 -6.48
C CYS A 313 -9.06 3.51 -5.57
N TRP A 314 -8.63 3.43 -4.30
CA TRP A 314 -9.30 2.63 -3.28
C TRP A 314 -10.68 3.19 -2.89
N ILE A 315 -10.96 4.48 -3.11
CA ILE A 315 -12.29 5.07 -2.96
C ILE A 315 -13.24 4.56 -4.05
N ASP A 316 -12.76 4.38 -5.27
CA ASP A 316 -13.60 3.83 -6.32
C ASP A 316 -13.86 2.34 -6.07
N SER A 317 -12.80 1.56 -5.84
CA SER A 317 -12.89 0.10 -5.73
C SER A 317 -13.58 -0.37 -4.45
N SER A 318 -13.49 0.36 -3.33
CA SER A 318 -14.11 -0.03 -2.05
C SER A 318 -15.63 -0.08 -2.08
N ILE A 319 -16.29 0.62 -3.01
CA ILE A 319 -17.74 0.54 -3.18
C ILE A 319 -18.17 -0.35 -4.34
N THR A 320 -17.26 -1.12 -4.94
CA THR A 320 -17.58 -2.06 -6.04
C THR A 320 -18.79 -2.95 -5.72
N PRO A 321 -18.93 -3.53 -4.50
CA PRO A 321 -20.14 -4.29 -4.16
C PRO A 321 -21.43 -3.47 -4.23
N LEU A 322 -21.39 -2.19 -3.86
CA LEU A 322 -22.53 -1.26 -3.91
C LEU A 322 -22.84 -0.83 -5.34
N GLU A 323 -21.81 -0.63 -6.16
CA GLU A 323 -21.93 -0.31 -7.58
C GLU A 323 -22.62 -1.46 -8.33
N ILE A 324 -22.12 -2.68 -8.17
CA ILE A 324 -22.65 -3.88 -8.83
C ILE A 324 -24.07 -4.18 -8.38
N SER A 325 -24.37 -4.03 -7.08
CA SER A 325 -25.70 -4.29 -6.51
C SER A 325 -26.71 -3.16 -6.72
N LYS A 326 -26.37 -2.13 -7.51
CA LYS A 326 -27.24 -0.98 -7.81
C LYS A 326 -27.74 -0.23 -6.57
N TRP A 327 -26.87 -0.08 -5.57
CA TRP A 327 -27.18 0.67 -4.36
C TRP A 327 -27.71 2.08 -4.67
N LYS A 328 -28.80 2.48 -3.99
CA LYS A 328 -29.53 3.75 -4.19
C LYS A 328 -30.08 3.99 -5.61
N GLU A 329 -30.21 2.94 -6.42
CA GLU A 329 -30.79 3.00 -7.76
C GLU A 329 -31.93 1.99 -7.93
N ASP A 330 -31.75 0.76 -7.43
CA ASP A 330 -32.72 -0.33 -7.53
C ASP A 330 -32.78 -1.10 -6.19
N GLU A 331 -33.76 -0.78 -5.35
CA GLU A 331 -33.87 -1.37 -4.01
C GLU A 331 -34.15 -2.88 -4.03
N GLU A 332 -34.94 -3.37 -4.99
CA GLU A 332 -35.24 -4.80 -5.09
C GLU A 332 -34.01 -5.60 -5.50
N PHE A 333 -33.26 -5.11 -6.50
CA PHE A 333 -32.03 -5.75 -6.92
C PHE A 333 -30.96 -5.66 -5.84
N PHE A 334 -30.80 -4.50 -5.18
CA PHE A 334 -29.86 -4.33 -4.08
C PHE A 334 -30.15 -5.31 -2.93
N LYS A 335 -31.43 -5.45 -2.55
CA LYS A 335 -31.81 -6.41 -1.51
C LYS A 335 -31.39 -7.84 -1.87
N LYS A 336 -31.70 -8.29 -3.08
CA LYS A 336 -31.36 -9.65 -3.55
C LYS A 336 -29.86 -9.88 -3.72
N ALA A 337 -29.15 -8.91 -4.29
CA ALA A 337 -27.75 -9.03 -4.69
C ALA A 337 -26.74 -8.72 -3.56
N TYR A 338 -27.19 -8.06 -2.49
CA TYR A 338 -26.32 -7.59 -1.40
C TYR A 338 -26.84 -7.97 -0.01
N MET A 339 -28.08 -7.58 0.32
CA MET A 339 -28.62 -7.78 1.68
C MET A 339 -28.93 -9.25 1.98
N ASP A 340 -29.44 -9.99 0.99
CA ASP A 340 -29.82 -11.40 1.15
C ASP A 340 -28.77 -12.36 0.55
N ALA A 341 -27.82 -11.84 -0.24
CA ALA A 341 -26.83 -12.65 -0.94
C ALA A 341 -25.73 -13.19 -0.01
N LYS A 342 -25.25 -14.39 -0.33
CA LYS A 342 -23.98 -14.94 0.17
C LYS A 342 -22.92 -14.73 -0.90
N VAL A 343 -22.13 -13.67 -0.77
CA VAL A 343 -21.14 -13.28 -1.76
C VAL A 343 -19.78 -13.91 -1.41
N HIS A 344 -19.22 -14.66 -2.37
CA HIS A 344 -17.88 -15.20 -2.31
C HIS A 344 -16.85 -14.19 -2.84
N ARG A 345 -15.77 -13.96 -2.08
CA ARG A 345 -14.72 -13.00 -2.43
C ARG A 345 -13.38 -13.70 -2.69
N PRO A 346 -13.03 -14.02 -3.94
CA PRO A 346 -11.71 -14.49 -4.30
C PRO A 346 -10.74 -13.31 -4.47
N GLN A 347 -9.57 -13.36 -3.83
CA GLN A 347 -8.51 -12.35 -3.99
C GLN A 347 -7.15 -12.81 -3.48
N GLY A 348 -6.08 -12.10 -3.83
CA GLY A 348 -4.78 -12.30 -3.22
C GLY A 348 -4.67 -11.70 -1.80
N TYR A 349 -3.69 -12.17 -1.01
CA TYR A 349 -3.48 -11.65 0.35
C TYR A 349 -2.97 -10.21 0.38
N GLU A 350 -2.35 -9.73 -0.71
CA GLU A 350 -1.72 -8.42 -0.80
C GLU A 350 -2.72 -7.26 -0.74
N ILE A 351 -3.96 -7.51 -1.18
CA ILE A 351 -5.07 -6.55 -1.16
C ILE A 351 -6.05 -6.76 0.01
N ILE A 352 -5.65 -7.52 1.04
CA ILE A 352 -6.39 -7.59 2.32
C ILE A 352 -6.40 -6.21 2.99
N ARG A 353 -5.20 -5.62 3.15
CA ARG A 353 -4.98 -4.30 3.80
C ARG A 353 -5.47 -3.09 3.00
N THR A 354 -5.79 -3.27 1.73
CA THR A 354 -6.32 -2.21 0.87
C THR A 354 -7.76 -2.50 0.50
N TRP A 355 -7.99 -3.22 -0.61
CA TRP A 355 -9.32 -3.37 -1.19
C TRP A 355 -10.30 -3.99 -0.20
N LEU A 356 -9.96 -5.13 0.43
CA LEU A 356 -10.86 -5.79 1.35
C LEU A 356 -11.16 -4.91 2.58
N PHE A 357 -10.12 -4.42 3.26
CA PHE A 357 -10.24 -3.52 4.40
C PHE A 357 -11.16 -2.32 4.13
N TYR A 358 -10.88 -1.52 3.09
CA TYR A 358 -11.71 -0.36 2.75
C TYR A 358 -13.12 -0.74 2.30
N THR A 359 -13.27 -1.89 1.63
CA THR A 359 -14.58 -2.40 1.23
C THR A 359 -15.42 -2.77 2.44
N LEU A 360 -14.86 -3.49 3.42
CA LEU A 360 -15.56 -3.84 4.66
C LEU A 360 -16.00 -2.59 5.41
N PHE A 361 -15.06 -1.67 5.65
CA PHE A 361 -15.32 -0.40 6.31
C PHE A 361 -16.46 0.38 5.63
N ARG A 362 -16.29 0.76 4.37
CA ARG A 362 -17.26 1.65 3.72
C ARG A 362 -18.62 1.01 3.55
N CYS A 363 -18.67 -0.27 3.17
CA CYS A 363 -19.93 -0.99 3.03
C CYS A 363 -20.70 -1.08 4.34
N LYS A 364 -20.02 -1.44 5.44
CA LYS A 364 -20.63 -1.51 6.77
C LYS A 364 -21.18 -0.14 7.19
N ILE A 365 -20.43 0.94 7.00
CA ILE A 365 -20.88 2.30 7.38
C ILE A 365 -22.01 2.85 6.49
N LEU A 366 -22.01 2.53 5.20
CA LEU A 366 -23.02 2.99 4.25
C LEU A 366 -24.33 2.20 4.33
N THR A 367 -24.26 0.90 4.63
CA THR A 367 -25.42 -0.02 4.52
C THR A 367 -25.79 -0.73 5.82
N GLY A 368 -24.93 -0.70 6.83
CA GLY A 368 -25.08 -1.47 8.07
C GLY A 368 -24.63 -2.93 7.97
N LYS A 369 -24.24 -3.42 6.79
CA LYS A 369 -23.86 -4.82 6.56
C LYS A 369 -22.53 -4.93 5.82
N ALA A 370 -21.72 -5.93 6.19
CA ALA A 370 -20.54 -6.31 5.42
C ALA A 370 -20.94 -6.93 4.06
N PRO A 371 -20.16 -6.68 2.99
CA PRO A 371 -20.54 -7.05 1.62
C PRO A 371 -20.27 -8.52 1.27
N PHE A 372 -19.48 -9.25 2.06
CA PHE A 372 -19.02 -10.59 1.75
C PHE A 372 -19.42 -11.59 2.84
N TYR A 373 -19.76 -12.80 2.42
CA TYR A 373 -20.01 -13.93 3.32
C TYR A 373 -18.73 -14.72 3.59
N GLU A 374 -17.86 -14.82 2.59
CA GLU A 374 -16.61 -15.55 2.70
C GLU A 374 -15.53 -14.97 1.79
N ALA A 375 -14.27 -15.14 2.18
CA ALA A 375 -13.09 -14.74 1.43
C ALA A 375 -12.17 -15.94 1.16
N MET A 376 -11.90 -16.19 -0.11
CA MET A 376 -10.89 -17.15 -0.56
C MET A 376 -9.64 -16.39 -0.95
N ILE A 377 -8.58 -16.60 -0.18
CA ILE A 377 -7.34 -15.86 -0.28
C ILE A 377 -6.30 -16.73 -0.98
N ASN A 378 -5.86 -16.33 -2.18
CA ASN A 378 -4.73 -16.95 -2.86
C ASN A 378 -3.40 -16.27 -2.49
N GLY A 379 -2.29 -16.99 -2.66
CA GLY A 379 -0.97 -16.36 -2.67
C GLY A 379 -0.63 -15.75 -4.02
N MET A 380 0.59 -15.22 -4.14
CA MET A 380 1.09 -14.61 -5.35
C MET A 380 1.78 -15.64 -6.24
N VAL A 381 1.72 -15.42 -7.55
CA VAL A 381 2.56 -16.18 -8.47
C VAL A 381 3.99 -15.64 -8.35
N ALA A 382 4.92 -16.48 -7.89
CA ALA A 382 6.32 -16.14 -7.84
C ALA A 382 6.99 -16.41 -9.20
N GLY A 383 7.76 -15.45 -9.68
CA GLY A 383 8.61 -15.61 -10.85
C GLY A 383 9.78 -16.58 -10.57
N PRO A 384 10.57 -16.90 -11.60
CA PRO A 384 11.70 -17.84 -11.47
C PRO A 384 12.82 -17.36 -10.54
N ASP A 385 12.82 -16.08 -10.16
CA ASP A 385 13.76 -15.49 -9.21
C ASP A 385 13.26 -15.54 -7.77
N GLY A 386 12.15 -16.24 -7.51
CA GLY A 386 11.55 -16.39 -6.18
C GLY A 386 10.78 -15.16 -5.69
N ARG A 387 10.81 -14.06 -6.45
CA ARG A 387 10.05 -12.84 -6.15
C ARG A 387 8.68 -12.87 -6.82
N HIS A 388 7.73 -12.12 -6.30
CA HIS A 388 6.42 -11.96 -6.95
C HIS A 388 6.57 -11.51 -8.40
N MET A 389 5.77 -12.09 -9.28
CA MET A 389 5.70 -11.63 -10.66
C MET A 389 5.19 -10.20 -10.70
N SER A 390 5.97 -9.30 -11.26
CA SER A 390 5.55 -7.93 -11.51
C SER A 390 6.07 -7.42 -12.84
N LYS A 391 5.29 -6.54 -13.47
CA LYS A 391 5.71 -5.87 -14.71
C LYS A 391 6.93 -4.97 -14.46
N SER A 392 7.01 -4.33 -13.29
CA SER A 392 8.11 -3.46 -12.89
C SER A 392 9.44 -4.20 -12.73
N LEU A 393 9.42 -5.42 -12.18
CA LEU A 393 10.62 -6.27 -12.08
C LEU A 393 10.98 -6.95 -13.42
N GLY A 394 10.06 -6.95 -14.40
CA GLY A 394 10.26 -7.63 -15.68
C GLY A 394 10.40 -9.16 -15.55
N ASN A 395 10.07 -9.73 -14.39
CA ASN A 395 10.11 -11.16 -14.08
C ASN A 395 8.78 -11.87 -14.36
N TYR A 396 7.78 -11.15 -14.85
CA TYR A 396 6.47 -11.70 -15.19
C TYR A 396 6.49 -12.53 -16.48
N ILE A 397 5.60 -13.52 -16.55
CA ILE A 397 5.34 -14.28 -17.76
C ILE A 397 3.88 -14.09 -18.12
N ALA A 398 3.65 -13.52 -19.30
CA ALA A 398 2.30 -13.25 -19.77
C ALA A 398 1.58 -14.58 -20.10
N PRO A 399 0.32 -14.77 -19.71
CA PRO A 399 -0.45 -15.95 -20.11
C PRO A 399 -0.47 -16.15 -21.63
N GLU A 400 -0.55 -15.06 -22.40
CA GLU A 400 -0.54 -15.04 -23.86
C GLU A 400 0.74 -15.64 -24.46
N GLU A 401 1.82 -15.66 -23.70
CA GLU A 401 3.10 -16.23 -24.14
C GLU A 401 3.07 -17.76 -24.17
N VAL A 402 2.44 -18.37 -23.17
CA VAL A 402 2.44 -19.84 -22.97
C VAL A 402 1.17 -20.51 -23.49
N MET A 403 0.09 -19.75 -23.65
CA MET A 403 -1.21 -20.24 -24.11
C MET A 403 -1.17 -20.93 -25.50
N PRO A 404 -0.42 -20.44 -26.51
CA PRO A 404 -0.34 -21.10 -27.81
C PRO A 404 0.30 -22.51 -27.75
N GLU A 405 1.20 -22.75 -26.79
CA GLU A 405 1.89 -24.04 -26.65
C GLU A 405 1.09 -25.05 -25.83
N PHE A 406 0.46 -24.61 -24.73
CA PHE A 406 -0.16 -25.52 -23.75
C PHE A 406 -1.69 -25.52 -23.75
N GLY A 407 -2.31 -24.50 -24.34
CA GLY A 407 -3.75 -24.26 -24.25
C GLY A 407 -4.18 -23.69 -22.89
N THR A 408 -5.38 -23.11 -22.86
CA THR A 408 -5.92 -22.43 -21.66
C THR A 408 -6.17 -23.38 -20.50
N ASP A 409 -6.63 -24.60 -20.76
CA ASP A 409 -6.97 -25.56 -19.69
C ASP A 409 -5.74 -26.03 -18.91
N ALA A 410 -4.58 -26.14 -19.55
CA ALA A 410 -3.33 -26.46 -18.86
C ALA A 410 -2.95 -25.35 -17.85
N ILE A 411 -3.15 -24.08 -18.22
CA ILE A 411 -2.88 -22.93 -17.35
C ILE A 411 -3.90 -22.89 -16.20
N ARG A 412 -5.20 -23.12 -16.48
CA ARG A 412 -6.26 -23.19 -15.47
C ARG A 412 -6.04 -24.33 -14.48
N TYR A 413 -5.64 -25.49 -14.97
CA TYR A 413 -5.33 -26.63 -14.11
C TYR A 413 -4.11 -26.34 -13.22
N TRP A 414 -3.05 -25.78 -13.80
CA TRP A 414 -1.87 -25.38 -13.03
C TRP A 414 -2.22 -24.35 -11.94
N THR A 415 -3.00 -23.30 -12.27
CA THR A 415 -3.42 -22.31 -11.27
C THR A 415 -4.31 -22.91 -10.17
N ALA A 416 -5.20 -23.85 -10.51
CA ALA A 416 -6.04 -24.55 -9.54
C ALA A 416 -5.27 -25.50 -8.60
N MET A 417 -4.04 -25.89 -8.96
CA MET A 417 -3.15 -26.67 -8.08
C MET A 417 -2.43 -25.81 -7.03
N GLY A 418 -2.51 -24.48 -7.12
CA GLY A 418 -1.93 -23.58 -6.13
C GLY A 418 -2.61 -23.72 -4.77
N SER A 419 -1.82 -23.71 -3.70
CA SER A 419 -2.35 -23.73 -2.34
C SER A 419 -2.91 -22.36 -1.96
N LEU A 420 -4.05 -22.33 -1.26
CA LEU A 420 -4.62 -21.07 -0.79
C LEU A 420 -3.71 -20.43 0.26
N GLY A 421 -3.54 -19.11 0.15
CA GLY A 421 -2.77 -18.30 1.10
C GLY A 421 -1.25 -18.36 0.98
N ASP A 422 -0.71 -19.24 0.15
CA ASP A 422 0.73 -19.44 -0.04
C ASP A 422 1.14 -19.12 -1.49
N ASP A 423 2.32 -18.53 -1.66
CA ASP A 423 2.83 -18.18 -2.99
C ASP A 423 3.08 -19.43 -3.83
N TYR A 424 2.76 -19.35 -5.12
CA TYR A 424 2.89 -20.47 -6.04
C TYR A 424 3.92 -20.16 -7.13
N PRO A 425 5.08 -20.83 -7.14
CA PRO A 425 6.13 -20.51 -8.09
C PRO A 425 5.77 -20.99 -9.50
N PHE A 426 6.04 -20.13 -10.48
CA PHE A 426 5.95 -20.46 -11.90
C PHE A 426 7.35 -20.53 -12.49
N GLU A 427 7.89 -21.74 -12.51
CA GLU A 427 9.27 -21.99 -12.86
C GLU A 427 9.42 -22.36 -14.33
N PHE A 428 10.52 -21.92 -14.91
CA PHE A 428 10.97 -22.44 -16.18
C PHE A 428 12.48 -22.66 -16.16
N THR A 429 12.92 -23.59 -16.99
CA THR A 429 14.35 -23.81 -17.24
C THR A 429 14.70 -23.35 -18.64
N TRP A 430 15.84 -22.68 -18.80
CA TRP A 430 16.36 -22.40 -20.13
C TRP A 430 17.03 -23.65 -20.69
N ILE A 431 16.72 -23.99 -21.94
CA ILE A 431 17.32 -25.10 -22.66
C ILE A 431 17.98 -24.57 -23.92
N ASN A 432 19.23 -24.96 -24.14
CA ASN A 432 19.90 -24.78 -25.42
C ASN A 432 19.32 -25.76 -26.45
N LEU A 433 18.84 -25.25 -27.58
CA LEU A 433 18.15 -26.04 -28.60
C LEU A 433 19.06 -27.05 -29.31
N GLN A 434 20.37 -26.76 -29.40
CA GLN A 434 21.35 -27.64 -30.04
C GLN A 434 21.83 -28.74 -29.11
N SER A 435 22.22 -28.39 -27.87
CA SER A 435 22.73 -29.38 -26.90
C SER A 435 21.62 -30.09 -26.11
N LYS A 436 20.39 -29.56 -26.13
CA LYS A 436 19.23 -30.00 -25.33
C LYS A 436 19.49 -30.03 -23.82
N GLN A 437 20.50 -29.32 -23.35
CA GLN A 437 20.86 -29.25 -21.94
C GLN A 437 20.31 -27.97 -21.28
N PRO A 438 20.03 -28.02 -19.96
CA PRO A 438 19.71 -26.83 -19.18
C PRO A 438 20.86 -25.83 -19.20
N VAL A 439 20.52 -24.55 -19.16
CA VAL A 439 21.47 -23.43 -19.17
C VAL A 439 21.19 -22.54 -17.97
N SER A 440 22.25 -22.08 -17.28
CA SER A 440 22.10 -21.20 -16.13
C SER A 440 21.61 -19.80 -16.53
N ASN A 441 20.89 -19.15 -15.63
CA ASN A 441 20.36 -17.79 -15.83
C ASN A 441 21.48 -16.77 -16.11
N GLU A 442 22.65 -16.92 -15.50
CA GLU A 442 23.80 -16.03 -15.74
C GLU A 442 24.31 -16.07 -17.18
N ILE A 443 24.40 -17.27 -17.77
CA ILE A 443 24.82 -17.45 -19.16
C ILE A 443 23.77 -16.81 -20.09
N ILE A 444 22.50 -17.03 -19.78
CA ILE A 444 21.40 -16.45 -20.55
C ILE A 444 21.41 -14.92 -20.51
N LEU A 445 21.62 -14.31 -19.34
CA LEU A 445 21.72 -12.86 -19.20
C LEU A 445 22.90 -12.28 -20.01
N LYS A 446 24.06 -12.95 -19.99
CA LYS A 446 25.23 -12.55 -20.78
C LYS A 446 24.98 -12.67 -22.29
N GLU A 447 24.34 -13.74 -22.73
CA GLU A 447 24.04 -14.00 -24.15
C GLU A 447 22.95 -13.09 -24.69
N ARG A 448 21.92 -12.78 -23.89
CA ARG A 448 20.82 -11.87 -24.25
C ARG A 448 21.30 -10.43 -24.48
N LYS A 449 22.40 -10.01 -23.83
CA LYS A 449 23.06 -8.72 -24.10
C LYS A 449 23.88 -8.72 -25.40
N LYS A 450 24.33 -9.88 -25.87
CA LYS A 450 25.23 -10.03 -27.03
C LYS A 450 24.50 -10.35 -28.33
N LEU A 451 23.41 -11.12 -28.26
CA LEU A 451 22.71 -11.64 -29.43
C LEU A 451 21.45 -10.82 -29.73
N PRO A 452 21.16 -10.53 -31.02
CA PRO A 452 19.84 -10.09 -31.45
C PRO A 452 18.76 -11.10 -31.05
N VAL A 453 17.55 -10.61 -30.76
CA VAL A 453 16.41 -11.40 -30.26
C VAL A 453 16.14 -12.65 -31.11
N ASP A 454 16.16 -12.51 -32.44
CA ASP A 454 15.90 -13.63 -33.36
C ASP A 454 16.96 -14.74 -33.26
N LYS A 455 18.23 -14.36 -33.07
CA LYS A 455 19.33 -15.33 -32.90
C LYS A 455 19.26 -15.99 -31.53
N PHE A 456 18.88 -15.23 -30.50
CA PHE A 456 18.69 -15.75 -29.16
C PHE A 456 17.58 -16.79 -29.11
N ASN A 457 16.41 -16.50 -29.70
CA ASN A 457 15.26 -17.40 -29.76
C ASN A 457 15.51 -18.67 -30.58
N LYS A 458 16.45 -18.63 -31.54
CA LYS A 458 16.92 -19.83 -32.28
C LYS A 458 17.91 -20.69 -31.48
N LYS A 459 18.54 -20.15 -30.43
CA LYS A 459 19.57 -20.84 -29.64
C LYS A 459 19.02 -21.36 -28.31
N TYR A 460 18.13 -20.62 -27.67
CA TYR A 460 17.57 -20.96 -26.35
C TYR A 460 16.06 -20.92 -26.37
N ARG A 461 15.44 -21.82 -25.61
CA ARG A 461 14.00 -21.78 -25.30
C ARG A 461 13.77 -21.97 -23.80
N ARG A 462 12.65 -21.46 -23.31
CA ARG A 462 12.15 -21.79 -21.98
C ARG A 462 11.43 -23.13 -22.02
N LYS A 463 11.54 -23.92 -20.95
CA LYS A 463 10.79 -25.16 -20.74
C LYS A 463 10.01 -25.04 -19.43
N PHE A 464 8.69 -25.16 -19.54
CA PHE A 464 7.74 -25.03 -18.43
C PHE A 464 7.30 -26.42 -17.97
N GLU A 465 8.06 -27.08 -17.09
CA GLU A 465 7.77 -28.46 -16.65
C GLU A 465 6.37 -28.59 -16.02
N GLN A 466 5.96 -27.58 -15.24
CA GLN A 466 4.64 -27.54 -14.61
C GLN A 466 3.50 -27.55 -15.65
N LEU A 467 3.61 -26.73 -16.71
CA LEU A 467 2.62 -26.71 -17.79
C LEU A 467 2.67 -27.94 -18.69
N ILE A 468 3.86 -28.53 -18.91
CA ILE A 468 3.99 -29.81 -19.60
C ILE A 468 3.22 -30.89 -18.82
N GLY A 469 3.38 -30.94 -17.49
CA GLY A 469 2.63 -31.84 -16.62
C GLY A 469 1.12 -31.63 -16.73
N ALA A 470 0.67 -30.39 -16.61
CA ALA A 470 -0.75 -30.03 -16.75
C ALA A 470 -1.32 -30.42 -18.12
N SER A 471 -0.64 -30.07 -19.21
CA SER A 471 -1.06 -30.40 -20.58
C SER A 471 -1.16 -31.91 -20.82
N ARG A 472 -0.22 -32.70 -20.27
CA ARG A 472 -0.27 -34.18 -20.33
C ARG A 472 -1.46 -34.74 -19.57
N PHE A 473 -1.79 -34.16 -18.41
CA PHE A 473 -2.97 -34.57 -17.65
C PHE A 473 -4.27 -34.29 -18.42
N ILE A 474 -4.41 -33.08 -18.99
CA ILE A 474 -5.57 -32.75 -19.86
C ILE A 474 -5.65 -33.70 -21.06
N THR A 475 -4.52 -34.02 -21.68
CA THR A 475 -4.44 -35.01 -22.78
C THR A 475 -4.90 -36.40 -22.32
N LYS A 476 -4.61 -36.78 -21.07
CA LYS A 476 -5.06 -38.06 -20.52
C LYS A 476 -6.58 -38.09 -20.33
N ILE A 477 -7.19 -37.00 -19.85
CA ILE A 477 -8.65 -36.86 -19.75
C ILE A 477 -9.28 -36.98 -21.14
N TRP A 478 -8.75 -36.25 -22.13
CA TRP A 478 -9.21 -36.33 -23.52
C TRP A 478 -9.14 -37.75 -24.08
N ASN A 479 -8.04 -38.48 -23.84
CA ASN A 479 -7.89 -39.85 -24.31
C ASN A 479 -8.89 -40.82 -23.65
N ALA A 480 -9.19 -40.63 -22.36
CA ALA A 480 -10.21 -41.40 -21.66
C ALA A 480 -11.61 -41.14 -22.26
N TYR A 481 -11.96 -39.86 -22.47
CA TYR A 481 -13.19 -39.48 -23.16
C TYR A 481 -13.26 -40.05 -24.58
N ARG A 482 -12.20 -39.90 -25.37
CA ARG A 482 -12.13 -40.38 -26.76
C ARG A 482 -12.30 -41.91 -26.81
N PHE A 483 -11.68 -42.64 -25.89
CA PHE A 483 -11.86 -44.08 -25.78
C PHE A 483 -13.33 -44.42 -25.53
N LEU A 484 -13.97 -43.77 -24.55
CA LEU A 484 -15.39 -43.96 -24.22
C LEU A 484 -16.30 -43.61 -25.41
N TYR A 485 -16.08 -42.45 -26.04
CA TYR A 485 -16.81 -41.99 -27.23
C TYR A 485 -16.74 -43.00 -28.38
N LEU A 486 -15.56 -43.53 -28.70
CA LEU A 486 -15.39 -44.50 -29.78
C LEU A 486 -16.12 -45.83 -29.51
N ASN A 487 -16.20 -46.25 -28.24
CA ASN A 487 -16.85 -47.49 -27.84
C ASN A 487 -18.37 -47.33 -27.64
N LEU A 488 -18.85 -46.13 -27.34
CA LEU A 488 -20.28 -45.82 -27.16
C LEU A 488 -20.98 -45.35 -28.44
N ASN A 489 -20.29 -45.26 -29.58
CA ASN A 489 -20.84 -44.79 -30.87
C ASN A 489 -22.10 -45.53 -31.38
N LYS A 490 -22.51 -46.64 -30.76
CA LYS A 490 -23.73 -47.40 -31.08
C LYS A 490 -24.76 -47.46 -29.94
N THR A 491 -24.50 -46.78 -28.83
CA THR A 491 -25.31 -46.84 -27.61
C THR A 491 -26.00 -45.50 -27.39
N LYS A 492 -27.33 -45.50 -27.27
CA LYS A 492 -28.07 -44.30 -26.83
C LYS A 492 -27.91 -44.18 -25.32
N ILE A 493 -27.45 -43.02 -24.85
CA ILE A 493 -27.14 -42.71 -23.44
C ILE A 493 -28.39 -42.19 -22.69
N ASP A 494 -29.55 -42.14 -23.36
CA ASP A 494 -30.77 -41.60 -22.75
C ASP A 494 -31.30 -42.60 -21.70
N ASN A 495 -31.20 -42.20 -20.43
CA ASN A 495 -31.62 -42.91 -19.21
C ASN A 495 -30.70 -44.04 -18.73
N ILE A 496 -29.47 -43.71 -18.32
CA ILE A 496 -28.65 -44.62 -17.52
C ILE A 496 -29.23 -44.71 -16.10
N ASP A 497 -29.99 -45.76 -15.81
CA ASP A 497 -30.37 -46.16 -14.45
C ASP A 497 -29.42 -47.26 -13.97
N VAL A 498 -28.52 -46.91 -13.03
CA VAL A 498 -27.49 -47.84 -12.54
C VAL A 498 -28.05 -48.65 -11.39
N ASN A 499 -28.51 -49.87 -11.65
CA ASN A 499 -28.89 -50.81 -10.59
C ASN A 499 -27.62 -51.46 -9.98
N PRO A 500 -27.25 -51.19 -8.70
CA PRO A 500 -26.02 -51.72 -8.11
C PRO A 500 -25.97 -53.25 -8.08
N LYS A 501 -27.11 -53.94 -8.16
CA LYS A 501 -27.20 -55.42 -8.18
C LYS A 501 -26.82 -56.04 -9.52
N GLU A 502 -26.80 -55.24 -10.58
CA GLU A 502 -26.49 -55.69 -11.96
C GLU A 502 -25.05 -55.37 -12.37
N LEU A 503 -24.30 -54.68 -11.51
CA LEU A 503 -22.90 -54.34 -11.75
C LEU A 503 -21.98 -55.54 -11.54
N SER A 504 -20.98 -55.67 -12.40
CA SER A 504 -19.86 -56.57 -12.13
C SER A 504 -19.04 -56.08 -10.92
N ALA A 505 -18.20 -56.93 -10.34
CA ALA A 505 -17.37 -56.54 -9.20
C ALA A 505 -16.46 -55.33 -9.51
N ILE A 506 -15.95 -55.24 -10.75
CA ILE A 506 -15.09 -54.12 -11.16
C ILE A 506 -15.89 -52.83 -11.38
N ASP A 507 -17.09 -52.92 -11.95
CA ASP A 507 -17.96 -51.75 -12.14
C ASP A 507 -18.48 -51.22 -10.81
N SER A 508 -18.81 -52.13 -9.88
CA SER A 508 -19.20 -51.78 -8.52
C SER A 508 -18.09 -51.04 -7.78
N PHE A 509 -16.83 -51.42 -7.97
CA PHE A 509 -15.68 -50.72 -7.38
C PHE A 509 -15.57 -49.29 -7.92
N PHE A 510 -15.59 -49.10 -9.25
CA PHE A 510 -15.48 -47.77 -9.84
C PHE A 510 -16.68 -46.87 -9.51
N PHE A 511 -17.89 -47.44 -9.44
CA PHE A 511 -19.07 -46.68 -9.01
C PHE A 511 -18.96 -46.22 -7.55
N SER A 512 -18.44 -47.07 -6.66
CA SER A 512 -18.16 -46.69 -5.28
C SER A 512 -17.10 -45.59 -5.19
N GLU A 513 -15.99 -45.72 -5.89
CA GLU A 513 -14.92 -44.70 -5.92
C GLU A 513 -15.40 -43.39 -6.54
N PHE A 514 -16.25 -43.44 -7.56
CA PHE A 514 -16.88 -42.24 -8.13
C PHE A 514 -17.73 -41.51 -7.09
N ASN A 515 -18.63 -42.23 -6.40
CA ASN A 515 -19.49 -41.63 -5.37
C ASN A 515 -18.66 -41.06 -4.21
N LYS A 516 -17.60 -41.75 -3.79
CA LYS A 516 -16.68 -41.26 -2.77
C LYS A 516 -15.98 -39.96 -3.20
N ASN A 517 -15.47 -39.90 -4.43
CA ASN A 517 -14.83 -38.69 -4.95
C ASN A 517 -15.83 -37.55 -5.15
N LEU A 518 -17.05 -37.86 -5.60
CA LEU A 518 -18.12 -36.89 -5.75
C LEU A 518 -18.51 -36.27 -4.40
N ASP A 519 -18.63 -37.10 -3.36
CA ASP A 519 -18.89 -36.66 -1.99
C ASP A 519 -17.78 -35.71 -1.50
N LEU A 520 -16.51 -36.08 -1.68
CA LEU A 520 -15.35 -35.26 -1.31
C LEU A 520 -15.23 -33.93 -2.07
N ILE A 521 -15.77 -33.83 -3.29
CA ILE A 521 -15.73 -32.60 -4.10
C ILE A 521 -16.92 -31.69 -3.79
N THR A 522 -18.07 -32.27 -3.44
CA THR A 522 -19.33 -31.53 -3.30
C THR A 522 -19.56 -31.04 -1.86
N ASN A 523 -19.11 -31.82 -0.88
CA ASN A 523 -19.24 -31.57 0.56
C ASN A 523 -17.89 -31.19 1.17
#